data_AF-H2YLQ7-F1
#
_entry.id   AF-H2YLQ7-F1
#
_cell.length_a   1.000
_cell.length_b   1.000
_cell.length_c   1.000
_cell.angle_alpha   90.00
_cell.angle_beta   90.00
_cell.angle_gamma   90.00
#
_symmetry.space_group_name_H-M   'P 1'
#
loop_
_entity.id
_entity.type
_entity.pdbx_description
1 polymer ?
#
loop_
_entity_poly.entity_id
_entity_poly.type
_entity_poly.pdbx_seq_one_letter_code
_entity_poly.pdbx_strand_id
1 'polypeptide(L)'
;MRHRNLSDPTVNKKIKPTNTGHLKLLKDVDFNMSKMLAVYSGGGKMRNIMMLLELSGHGIPWLIGSIITIIITNNQLKEVYLNLLFALVLDLLMVATVKGVVRRPRPNYNQQDMLATVSLDLFSFPSGHATRATMVALFLLHHLQLTMFYNFFLIIWALSVCISRILLGRHYVFDVLCGIIIGCIQCNLVEQFWISYEFIGYIYA
;
A
#
# COMPACT_ATOMS: atom_id res chain seq x y z
N MET A 1 -42.03 -53.34 -2.25
CA MET A 1 -41.76 -51.88 -2.27
C MET A 1 -40.32 -51.68 -1.82
N ARG A 2 -39.39 -51.47 -2.77
CA ARG A 2 -37.94 -51.44 -2.51
C ARG A 2 -37.48 -50.01 -2.21
N HIS A 3 -36.84 -49.83 -1.05
CA HIS A 3 -36.08 -48.66 -0.64
C HIS A 3 -35.08 -48.24 -1.73
N ARG A 4 -35.05 -46.96 -2.11
CA ARG A 4 -33.97 -46.35 -2.91
C ARG A 4 -33.21 -45.38 -2.03
N ASN A 5 -31.92 -45.69 -1.85
CA ASN A 5 -30.95 -45.01 -1.02
C ASN A 5 -30.70 -43.57 -1.49
N LEU A 6 -30.66 -42.64 -0.52
CA LEU A 6 -30.18 -41.26 -0.62
C LEU A 6 -28.64 -41.22 -0.63
N SER A 7 -28.02 -41.89 -1.61
CA SER A 7 -26.56 -41.94 -1.75
C SER A 7 -26.15 -41.85 -3.22
N ASP A 8 -26.62 -40.83 -3.93
CA ASP A 8 -26.09 -40.50 -5.25
C ASP A 8 -24.96 -39.46 -5.11
N PRO A 9 -23.68 -39.83 -5.28
CA PRO A 9 -22.54 -38.92 -5.10
C PRO A 9 -22.33 -37.98 -6.28
N THR A 10 -23.18 -38.00 -7.31
CA THR A 10 -22.90 -37.33 -8.59
C THR A 10 -23.20 -35.83 -8.62
N VAL A 11 -23.85 -35.27 -7.60
CA VAL A 11 -24.30 -33.85 -7.62
C VAL A 11 -23.28 -32.86 -7.05
N ASN A 12 -22.20 -33.32 -6.40
CA ASN A 12 -21.22 -32.43 -5.78
C ASN A 12 -19.81 -32.56 -6.39
N LYS A 13 -19.70 -32.44 -7.72
CA LYS A 13 -18.44 -32.02 -8.34
C LYS A 13 -18.18 -30.56 -7.95
N LYS A 14 -17.56 -30.36 -6.78
CA LYS A 14 -16.81 -29.14 -6.46
C LYS A 14 -15.96 -28.81 -7.67
N ILE A 15 -16.31 -27.74 -8.37
CA ILE A 15 -15.46 -27.09 -9.36
C ILE A 15 -14.23 -26.63 -8.56
N LYS A 16 -13.19 -27.48 -8.50
CA LYS A 16 -11.86 -27.06 -8.07
C LYS A 16 -11.42 -26.04 -9.12
N PRO A 17 -11.10 -24.79 -8.76
CA PRO A 17 -10.56 -23.87 -9.74
C PRO A 17 -9.29 -24.50 -10.29
N THR A 18 -9.28 -24.73 -11.60
CA THR A 18 -8.12 -25.14 -12.37
C THR A 18 -7.11 -24.00 -12.31
N ASN A 19 -6.35 -23.91 -11.22
CA ASN A 19 -5.16 -23.08 -11.18
C ASN A 19 -4.17 -23.69 -12.17
N THR A 20 -4.07 -23.04 -13.33
CA THR A 20 -3.01 -23.28 -14.31
C THR A 20 -1.67 -23.33 -13.59
N GLY A 21 -0.79 -24.28 -13.94
CA GLY A 21 0.47 -24.53 -13.22
C GLY A 21 1.31 -23.28 -13.00
N HIS A 22 1.24 -22.31 -13.93
CA HIS A 22 1.92 -21.01 -13.84
C HIS A 22 1.42 -20.12 -12.69
N LEU A 23 0.11 -20.06 -12.43
CA LEU A 23 -0.42 -19.22 -11.34
C LEU A 23 -0.03 -19.78 -9.96
N LYS A 24 0.08 -21.12 -9.86
CA LYS A 24 0.55 -21.78 -8.65
C LYS A 24 2.05 -21.52 -8.44
N LEU A 25 2.85 -21.67 -9.50
CA LEU A 25 4.28 -21.37 -9.48
C LEU A 25 4.58 -19.92 -9.03
N LEU A 26 3.87 -18.93 -9.58
CA LEU A 26 4.05 -17.52 -9.20
C LEU A 26 3.75 -17.27 -7.73
N LYS A 27 2.69 -17.88 -7.19
CA LYS A 27 2.34 -17.79 -5.76
C LYS A 27 3.38 -18.43 -4.87
N ASP A 28 3.91 -19.59 -5.29
CA ASP A 28 4.93 -20.32 -4.52
C ASP A 28 6.27 -19.56 -4.51
N VAL A 29 6.67 -18.97 -5.64
CA VAL A 29 7.86 -18.10 -5.73
C VAL A 29 7.72 -16.87 -4.84
N ASP A 30 6.59 -16.16 -4.94
CA ASP A 30 6.30 -14.98 -4.12
C ASP A 30 6.31 -15.30 -2.62
N PHE A 31 5.73 -16.44 -2.25
CA PHE A 31 5.74 -16.92 -0.87
C PHE A 31 7.17 -17.23 -0.39
N ASN A 32 7.96 -17.95 -1.18
CA ASN A 32 9.32 -18.34 -0.81
C ASN A 32 10.26 -17.14 -0.70
N MET A 33 10.19 -16.20 -1.65
CA MET A 33 10.97 -14.97 -1.60
C MET A 33 10.62 -14.13 -0.37
N SER A 34 9.33 -13.93 -0.11
CA SER A 34 8.88 -13.12 1.03
C SER A 34 9.28 -13.76 2.36
N LYS A 35 9.18 -15.09 2.46
CA LYS A 35 9.60 -15.84 3.66
C LYS A 35 11.11 -15.76 3.89
N MET A 36 11.92 -15.96 2.85
CA MET A 36 13.38 -15.89 2.96
C MET A 36 13.84 -14.52 3.47
N LEU A 37 13.27 -13.45 2.91
CA LEU A 37 13.57 -12.08 3.31
C LEU A 37 13.10 -11.75 4.73
N ALA A 38 11.94 -12.26 5.14
CA ALA A 38 11.44 -12.05 6.50
C ALA A 38 12.28 -12.78 7.57
N VAL A 39 12.80 -13.98 7.27
CA VAL A 39 13.65 -14.73 8.22
C VAL A 39 14.98 -14.03 8.46
N TYR A 40 15.59 -13.44 7.42
CA TYR A 40 16.86 -12.72 7.54
C TYR A 40 16.76 -11.46 8.43
N SER A 41 15.54 -10.95 8.58
CA SER A 41 15.19 -9.72 9.26
C SER A 41 14.94 -9.88 10.78
N GLY A 42 14.92 -11.12 11.29
CA GLY A 42 14.48 -11.48 12.65
C GLY A 42 15.32 -10.97 13.83
N GLY A 43 16.29 -10.08 13.62
CA GLY A 43 17.12 -9.49 14.68
C GLY A 43 16.52 -8.21 15.28
N GLY A 44 16.54 -8.08 16.61
CA GLY A 44 15.83 -7.02 17.34
C GLY A 44 16.15 -5.57 16.95
N LYS A 45 17.41 -5.23 16.65
CA LYS A 45 17.77 -3.85 16.23
C LYS A 45 17.22 -3.50 14.84
N MET A 46 17.33 -4.44 13.89
CA MET A 46 16.86 -4.25 12.52
C MET A 46 15.33 -4.09 12.51
N ARG A 47 14.64 -4.88 13.33
CA ARG A 47 13.20 -4.79 13.59
C ARG A 47 12.75 -3.38 14.02
N ASN A 48 13.43 -2.76 14.97
CA ASN A 48 13.08 -1.42 15.43
C ASN A 48 13.18 -0.37 14.31
N ILE A 49 14.22 -0.46 13.48
CA ILE A 49 14.39 0.41 12.31
C ILE A 49 13.23 0.23 11.33
N MET A 50 12.81 -1.01 11.06
CA MET A 50 11.68 -1.27 10.17
C MET A 50 10.34 -0.79 10.74
N MET A 51 10.14 -0.86 12.07
CA MET A 51 8.95 -0.28 12.70
C MET A 51 8.93 1.25 12.60
N LEU A 52 10.08 1.90 12.72
CA LEU A 52 10.20 3.35 12.48
C LEU A 52 9.90 3.70 11.02
N LEU A 53 10.41 2.92 10.06
CA LEU A 53 10.10 3.09 8.64
C LEU A 53 8.60 2.89 8.36
N GLU A 54 7.97 1.91 8.99
CA GLU A 54 6.54 1.71 8.91
C GLU A 54 5.76 2.93 9.42
N LEU A 55 6.13 3.45 10.59
CA LEU A 55 5.51 4.65 11.15
C LEU A 55 5.67 5.85 10.19
N SER A 56 6.83 5.99 9.55
CA SER A 56 7.08 7.06 8.58
C SER A 56 6.24 6.93 7.30
N GLY A 57 5.88 5.70 6.90
CA GLY A 57 4.98 5.44 5.77
C GLY A 57 3.49 5.45 6.15
N HIS A 58 3.17 5.68 7.42
CA HIS A 58 1.80 5.68 7.91
C HIS A 58 1.02 6.92 7.41
N GLY A 59 -0.26 6.76 7.09
CA GLY A 59 -1.05 7.84 6.46
C GLY A 59 -1.35 8.99 7.40
N ILE A 60 -1.56 8.70 8.69
CA ILE A 60 -1.94 9.70 9.70
C ILE A 60 -0.90 10.84 9.81
N PRO A 61 0.41 10.57 10.01
CA PRO A 61 1.42 11.64 10.01
C PRO A 61 1.39 12.53 8.76
N TRP A 62 1.24 11.93 7.57
CA TRP A 62 1.21 12.68 6.31
C TRP A 62 -0.07 13.53 6.15
N LEU A 63 -1.22 13.02 6.59
CA LEU A 63 -2.47 13.78 6.60
C LEU A 63 -2.41 14.97 7.57
N ILE A 64 -1.93 14.73 8.80
CA ILE A 64 -1.81 15.80 9.79
C ILE A 64 -0.78 16.84 9.32
N GLY A 65 0.37 16.38 8.81
CA GLY A 65 1.43 17.25 8.30
C GLY A 65 0.93 18.14 7.16
N SER A 66 0.25 17.57 6.16
CA SER A 66 -0.31 18.36 5.05
C SER A 66 -1.33 19.40 5.53
N ILE A 67 -2.25 19.05 6.44
CA ILE A 67 -3.21 20.00 7.02
C ILE A 67 -2.51 21.14 7.77
N ILE A 68 -1.53 20.83 8.61
CA ILE A 68 -0.77 21.84 9.36
C ILE A 68 -0.03 22.77 8.39
N THR A 69 0.63 22.24 7.36
CA THR A 69 1.34 23.05 6.38
C THR A 69 0.40 23.93 5.57
N ILE A 70 -0.78 23.42 5.19
CA ILE A 70 -1.85 24.21 4.56
C ILE A 70 -2.19 25.41 5.45
N ILE A 71 -2.37 25.23 6.75
CA ILE A 71 -2.78 26.33 7.65
C ILE A 71 -1.71 27.42 7.77
N ILE A 72 -0.43 27.04 7.80
CA ILE A 72 0.68 27.94 8.12
C ILE A 72 1.27 28.65 6.88
N THR A 73 1.12 28.07 5.69
CA THR A 73 1.88 28.50 4.51
C THR A 73 1.14 29.48 3.58
N ASN A 74 1.91 30.11 2.68
CA ASN A 74 1.43 31.07 1.68
C ASN A 74 0.70 30.39 0.51
N ASN A 75 0.01 31.18 -0.32
CA ASN A 75 -0.89 30.65 -1.36
C ASN A 75 -0.24 29.60 -2.30
N GLN A 76 0.94 29.86 -2.87
CA GLN A 76 1.56 28.90 -3.79
C GLN A 76 1.86 27.53 -3.15
N LEU A 77 2.41 27.51 -1.94
CA LEU A 77 2.70 26.26 -1.23
C LEU A 77 1.42 25.57 -0.77
N LYS A 78 0.42 26.34 -0.36
CA LYS A 78 -0.87 25.81 0.09
C LYS A 78 -1.56 25.04 -1.05
N GLU A 79 -1.39 25.45 -2.31
CA GLU A 79 -1.92 24.72 -3.49
C GLU A 79 -1.31 23.33 -3.59
N VAL A 80 0.01 23.26 -3.48
CA VAL A 80 0.77 21.99 -3.54
C VAL A 80 0.34 21.06 -2.42
N TYR A 81 0.25 21.57 -1.17
CA TYR A 81 -0.14 20.73 -0.04
C TYR A 81 -1.63 20.34 -0.04
N LEU A 82 -2.52 21.14 -0.65
CA LEU A 82 -3.92 20.76 -0.88
C LEU A 82 -4.01 19.59 -1.86
N ASN A 83 -3.25 19.64 -2.96
CA ASN A 83 -3.17 18.54 -3.91
C ASN A 83 -2.51 17.29 -3.30
N LEU A 84 -1.51 17.46 -2.42
CA LEU A 84 -0.95 16.35 -1.64
C LEU A 84 -2.01 15.73 -0.70
N LEU A 85 -2.80 16.55 -0.01
CA LEU A 85 -3.89 16.07 0.84
C LEU A 85 -4.93 15.29 0.03
N PHE A 86 -5.32 15.82 -1.13
CA PHE A 86 -6.20 15.13 -2.08
C PHE A 86 -5.61 13.78 -2.51
N ALA A 87 -4.32 13.74 -2.86
CA ALA A 87 -3.62 12.51 -3.22
C ALA A 87 -3.61 11.46 -2.09
N LEU A 88 -3.41 11.89 -0.84
CA LEU A 88 -3.44 11.01 0.33
C LEU A 88 -4.84 10.44 0.60
N VAL A 89 -5.89 11.24 0.43
CA VAL A 89 -7.28 10.78 0.55
C VAL A 89 -7.62 9.80 -0.58
N LEU A 90 -7.21 10.10 -1.82
CA LEU A 90 -7.37 9.22 -2.96
C LEU A 90 -6.66 7.88 -2.75
N ASP A 91 -5.43 7.90 -2.18
CA ASP A 91 -4.70 6.69 -1.82
C ASP A 91 -5.48 5.81 -0.84
N LEU A 92 -6.01 6.39 0.24
CA LEU A 92 -6.80 5.65 1.22
C LEU A 92 -8.04 5.00 0.59
N LEU A 93 -8.77 5.74 -0.25
CA LEU A 93 -9.97 5.23 -0.93
C LEU A 93 -9.63 4.12 -1.91
N MET A 94 -8.60 4.31 -2.73
CA MET A 94 -8.18 3.33 -3.74
C MET A 94 -7.66 2.05 -3.09
N VAL A 95 -6.79 2.16 -2.08
CA VAL A 95 -6.28 0.99 -1.34
C VAL A 95 -7.41 0.26 -0.63
N ALA A 96 -8.33 0.97 0.03
CA ALA A 96 -9.47 0.35 0.70
C ALA A 96 -10.37 -0.40 -0.31
N THR A 97 -10.62 0.21 -1.47
CA THR A 97 -11.43 -0.40 -2.54
C THR A 97 -10.76 -1.66 -3.09
N VAL A 98 -9.48 -1.60 -3.45
CA VAL A 98 -8.77 -2.77 -4.00
C VAL A 98 -8.66 -3.88 -2.96
N LYS A 99 -8.39 -3.56 -1.69
CA LYS A 99 -8.42 -4.54 -0.59
C LYS A 99 -9.79 -5.21 -0.47
N GLY A 100 -10.87 -4.43 -0.55
CA GLY A 100 -12.25 -4.91 -0.49
C GLY A 100 -12.63 -5.85 -1.62
N VAL A 101 -12.05 -5.66 -2.82
CA VAL A 101 -12.29 -6.48 -4.02
C VAL A 101 -11.42 -7.74 -4.03
N VAL A 102 -10.10 -7.59 -3.86
CA VAL A 102 -9.14 -8.70 -4.06
C VAL A 102 -9.10 -9.65 -2.87
N ARG A 103 -9.28 -9.14 -1.64
CA ARG A 103 -9.35 -9.91 -0.40
C ARG A 103 -8.24 -10.97 -0.23
N ARG A 104 -7.01 -10.64 -0.66
CA ARG A 104 -5.86 -11.55 -0.52
C ARG A 104 -5.47 -11.67 0.96
N PRO A 105 -5.31 -12.89 1.51
CA PRO A 105 -4.86 -13.09 2.89
C PRO A 105 -3.39 -12.68 3.08
N ARG A 106 -3.03 -12.31 4.31
CA ARG A 106 -1.65 -11.97 4.68
C ARG A 106 -0.73 -13.19 4.78
N PRO A 107 0.60 -12.99 4.70
CA PRO A 107 1.54 -14.08 4.90
C PRO A 107 1.46 -14.64 6.34
N ASN A 108 1.30 -15.96 6.45
CA ASN A 108 1.06 -16.65 7.73
C ASN A 108 2.32 -16.95 8.55
N TYR A 109 3.52 -16.64 8.05
CA TYR A 109 4.77 -17.03 8.70
C TYR A 109 5.21 -16.06 9.82
N ASN A 110 4.52 -14.94 10.04
CA ASN A 110 4.80 -13.99 11.13
C ASN A 110 3.52 -13.56 11.89
N GLN A 111 2.68 -14.53 12.26
CA GLN A 111 1.38 -14.27 12.91
C GLN A 111 1.47 -13.63 14.29
N GLN A 112 2.55 -13.85 15.04
CA GLN A 112 2.71 -13.33 16.40
C GLN A 112 2.81 -11.79 16.43
N ASP A 113 3.33 -11.16 15.36
CA ASP A 113 3.42 -9.71 15.23
C ASP A 113 2.17 -9.04 14.66
N MET A 114 1.29 -9.84 14.05
CA MET A 114 0.10 -9.35 13.38
C MET A 114 -1.03 -9.08 14.38
N LEU A 115 -0.97 -9.69 15.58
CA LEU A 115 -1.96 -9.53 16.66
C LEU A 115 -2.00 -8.11 17.25
N ALA A 116 -0.94 -7.31 17.08
CA ALA A 116 -0.91 -5.90 17.48
C ALA A 116 -1.43 -4.94 16.39
N THR A 117 -1.77 -5.43 15.20
CA THR A 117 -2.25 -4.61 14.10
C THR A 117 -3.77 -4.62 14.09
N VAL A 118 -4.38 -3.42 14.21
CA VAL A 118 -5.82 -3.17 14.25
C VAL A 118 -6.60 -4.04 13.26
N SER A 119 -7.71 -4.62 13.71
CA SER A 119 -8.63 -5.56 13.03
C SER A 119 -9.15 -5.13 11.63
N LEU A 120 -8.88 -3.91 11.18
CA LEU A 120 -9.22 -3.40 9.86
C LEU A 120 -8.26 -3.86 8.74
N ASP A 121 -7.13 -4.50 9.10
CA ASP A 121 -6.02 -4.75 8.17
C ASP A 121 -5.87 -6.23 7.78
N LEU A 122 -7.00 -6.92 7.57
CA LEU A 122 -7.10 -8.35 7.25
C LEU A 122 -6.49 -8.74 5.88
N PHE A 123 -6.35 -7.78 4.96
CA PHE A 123 -5.93 -8.04 3.58
C PHE A 123 -4.51 -7.51 3.29
N SER A 124 -3.76 -8.26 2.47
CA SER A 124 -2.37 -7.97 2.10
C SER A 124 -2.24 -7.15 0.81
N PHE A 125 -3.15 -7.35 -0.14
CA PHE A 125 -3.07 -6.74 -1.47
C PHE A 125 -3.99 -5.52 -1.60
N PRO A 126 -3.50 -4.36 -2.10
CA PRO A 126 -2.10 -4.02 -2.34
C PRO A 126 -1.44 -3.53 -1.04
N SER A 127 -0.12 -3.35 -1.06
CA SER A 127 0.57 -2.75 0.09
C SER A 127 0.31 -1.24 0.17
N GLY A 128 -0.58 -0.82 1.08
CA GLY A 128 -0.91 0.59 1.28
C GLY A 128 0.24 1.49 1.78
N HIS A 129 1.30 0.90 2.34
CA HIS A 129 2.52 1.67 2.66
C HIS A 129 3.36 1.89 1.41
N ALA A 130 3.43 0.92 0.50
CA ALA A 130 4.15 1.04 -0.76
C ALA A 130 3.46 2.04 -1.69
N THR A 131 2.12 1.96 -1.84
CA THR A 131 1.35 2.92 -2.65
C THR A 131 1.61 4.36 -2.20
N ARG A 132 1.43 4.62 -0.90
CA ARG A 132 1.60 5.94 -0.32
C ARG A 132 3.02 6.44 -0.41
N ALA A 133 4.01 5.64 -0.01
CA ALA A 133 5.41 6.08 -0.02
C ALA A 133 5.87 6.42 -1.44
N THR A 134 5.48 5.61 -2.44
CA THR A 134 5.76 5.92 -3.85
C THR A 134 5.03 7.17 -4.32
N MET A 135 3.72 7.29 -4.06
CA MET A 135 2.93 8.45 -4.47
C MET A 135 3.47 9.74 -3.85
N VAL A 136 3.73 9.76 -2.54
CA VAL A 136 4.27 10.94 -1.83
C VAL A 136 5.66 11.28 -2.36
N ALA A 137 6.53 10.28 -2.55
CA ALA A 137 7.87 10.56 -3.05
C ALA A 137 7.85 11.17 -4.45
N LEU A 138 7.06 10.59 -5.38
CA LEU A 138 6.92 11.14 -6.72
C LEU A 138 6.29 12.53 -6.69
N PHE A 139 5.23 12.74 -5.92
CA PHE A 139 4.57 14.04 -5.82
C PHE A 139 5.54 15.14 -5.36
N LEU A 140 6.28 14.89 -4.28
CA LEU A 140 7.22 15.88 -3.76
C LEU A 140 8.41 16.11 -4.71
N LEU A 141 8.87 15.09 -5.44
CA LEU A 141 9.92 15.25 -6.46
C LEU A 141 9.48 16.17 -7.61
N HIS A 142 8.21 16.08 -8.03
CA HIS A 142 7.70 16.88 -9.15
C HIS A 142 7.32 18.31 -8.72
N HIS A 143 6.79 18.48 -7.51
CA HIS A 143 6.19 19.75 -7.09
C HIS A 143 7.01 20.56 -6.10
N LEU A 144 7.92 19.94 -5.35
CA LEU A 144 8.89 20.67 -4.53
C LEU A 144 10.21 20.71 -5.28
N GLN A 145 10.69 21.92 -5.60
CA GLN A 145 12.01 22.16 -6.20
C GLN A 145 13.13 21.92 -5.18
N LEU A 146 13.21 20.69 -4.67
CA LEU A 146 14.19 20.26 -3.68
C LEU A 146 15.56 20.11 -4.34
N THR A 147 16.61 20.28 -3.54
CA THR A 147 17.97 20.04 -4.01
C THR A 147 18.18 18.55 -4.32
N MET A 148 19.14 18.24 -5.20
CA MET A 148 19.48 16.86 -5.57
C MET A 148 19.74 15.96 -4.34
N PHE A 149 20.31 16.53 -3.28
CA PHE A 149 20.53 15.85 -2.01
C PHE A 149 19.21 15.36 -1.40
N TYR A 150 18.21 16.23 -1.25
CA TYR A 150 16.92 15.86 -0.67
C TYR A 150 16.15 14.87 -1.57
N ASN A 151 16.21 15.05 -2.90
CA ASN A 151 15.58 14.12 -3.85
C ASN A 151 16.13 12.69 -3.69
N PHE A 152 17.44 12.57 -3.51
CA PHE A 152 18.08 11.28 -3.27
C PHE A 152 17.59 10.61 -1.98
N PHE A 153 17.52 11.34 -0.87
CA PHE A 153 17.00 10.80 0.40
C PHE A 153 15.53 10.40 0.32
N LEU A 154 14.73 11.14 -0.43
CA LEU A 154 13.31 10.85 -0.60
C LEU A 154 13.08 9.52 -1.35
N ILE A 155 13.86 9.29 -2.42
CA ILE A 155 13.82 8.02 -3.17
C ILE A 155 14.28 6.87 -2.28
N ILE A 156 15.38 7.05 -1.55
CA ILE A 156 15.87 6.04 -0.59
C ILE A 156 14.83 5.73 0.47
N TRP A 157 14.17 6.75 1.02
CA TRP A 157 13.11 6.58 1.99
C TRP A 157 11.96 5.74 1.43
N ALA A 158 11.45 6.08 0.25
CA ALA A 158 10.34 5.34 -0.37
C ALA A 158 10.70 3.87 -0.64
N LEU A 159 11.90 3.61 -1.15
CA LEU A 159 12.40 2.25 -1.36
C LEU A 159 12.56 1.49 -0.03
N SER A 160 13.09 2.16 0.99
CA SER A 160 13.27 1.58 2.33
C SER A 160 11.93 1.21 2.97
N VAL A 161 10.91 2.05 2.82
CA VAL A 161 9.55 1.74 3.27
C VAL A 161 9.01 0.51 2.54
N CYS A 162 9.15 0.44 1.20
CA CYS A 162 8.71 -0.70 0.41
C CYS A 162 9.38 -2.01 0.85
N ILE A 163 10.71 -2.00 1.00
CA ILE A 163 11.50 -3.16 1.41
C ILE A 163 11.12 -3.59 2.84
N SER A 164 10.90 -2.63 3.76
CA SER A 164 10.52 -2.94 5.14
C SER A 164 9.21 -3.75 5.23
N ARG A 165 8.27 -3.57 4.30
CA ARG A 165 7.01 -4.34 4.26
C ARG A 165 7.22 -5.83 4.00
N ILE A 166 8.20 -6.15 3.18
CA ILE A 166 8.59 -7.53 2.84
C ILE A 166 9.39 -8.13 3.99
N LEU A 167 10.38 -7.38 4.50
CA LEU A 167 11.26 -7.80 5.59
C LEU A 167 10.53 -7.99 6.93
N LEU A 168 9.47 -7.24 7.20
CA LEU A 168 8.60 -7.47 8.37
C LEU A 168 7.65 -8.67 8.17
N GLY A 169 7.63 -9.26 6.97
CA GLY A 169 6.75 -10.38 6.64
C GLY A 169 5.27 -10.00 6.56
N ARG A 170 4.95 -8.72 6.36
CA ARG A 170 3.56 -8.22 6.39
C ARG A 170 2.90 -8.26 5.01
N HIS A 171 3.70 -8.17 3.97
CA HIS A 171 3.24 -8.21 2.58
C HIS A 171 4.13 -9.13 1.76
N TYR A 172 3.56 -9.65 0.70
CA TYR A 172 4.30 -10.36 -0.31
C TYR A 172 5.03 -9.39 -1.26
N VAL A 173 6.02 -9.88 -2.01
CA VAL A 173 6.77 -9.05 -2.98
C VAL A 173 5.81 -8.46 -4.02
N PHE A 174 4.88 -9.25 -4.55
CA PHE A 174 3.90 -8.75 -5.52
C PHE A 174 2.95 -7.68 -4.96
N ASP A 175 2.60 -7.74 -3.66
CA ASP A 175 1.75 -6.70 -3.05
C ASP A 175 2.46 -5.35 -3.04
N VAL A 176 3.78 -5.36 -2.85
CA VAL A 176 4.62 -4.16 -2.83
C VAL A 176 4.85 -3.65 -4.25
N LEU A 177 5.16 -4.52 -5.21
CA LEU A 177 5.33 -4.13 -6.61
C LEU A 177 4.06 -3.52 -7.20
N CYS A 178 2.90 -4.15 -7.00
CA CYS A 178 1.62 -3.57 -7.42
C CYS A 178 1.32 -2.28 -6.65
N GLY A 179 1.72 -2.19 -5.38
CA GLY A 179 1.62 -0.95 -4.61
C GLY A 179 2.39 0.21 -5.25
N ILE A 180 3.64 -0.02 -5.65
CA ILE A 180 4.46 0.98 -6.34
C ILE A 180 3.77 1.45 -7.63
N ILE A 181 3.28 0.50 -8.45
CA ILE A 181 2.58 0.82 -9.70
C ILE A 181 1.34 1.69 -9.45
N ILE A 182 0.52 1.31 -8.46
CA ILE A 182 -0.67 2.08 -8.07
C ILE A 182 -0.27 3.48 -7.59
N GLY A 183 0.80 3.61 -6.80
CA GLY A 183 1.30 4.91 -6.36
C GLY A 183 1.75 5.82 -7.52
N CYS A 184 2.41 5.26 -8.53
CA CYS A 184 2.74 5.99 -9.76
C CYS A 184 1.48 6.47 -10.50
N ILE A 185 0.48 5.60 -10.65
CA ILE A 185 -0.79 5.94 -11.31
C ILE A 185 -1.51 7.04 -10.53
N GLN A 186 -1.55 6.96 -9.20
CA GLN A 186 -2.17 7.96 -8.34
C GLN A 186 -1.52 9.35 -8.52
N CYS A 187 -0.19 9.42 -8.58
CA CYS A 187 0.51 10.68 -8.82
C CYS A 187 0.07 11.31 -10.15
N ASN A 188 0.06 10.53 -11.23
CA ASN A 188 -0.39 10.99 -12.54
C ASN A 188 -1.88 11.42 -12.55
N LEU A 189 -2.75 10.70 -11.83
CA LEU A 189 -4.16 11.09 -11.71
C LEU A 189 -4.33 12.43 -10.99
N VAL A 190 -3.56 12.67 -9.93
CA VAL A 190 -3.60 13.94 -9.19
C VAL A 190 -3.14 15.10 -10.08
N GLU A 191 -2.12 14.89 -10.91
CA GLU A 191 -1.68 15.88 -11.90
C GLU A 191 -2.77 16.22 -12.92
N GLN A 192 -3.58 15.24 -13.33
CA GLN A 192 -4.70 15.46 -14.25
C GLN A 192 -5.87 16.22 -13.60
N PHE A 193 -6.13 15.98 -12.31
CA PHE A 193 -7.21 16.60 -11.54
C PHE A 193 -6.68 17.67 -10.58
N TRP A 194 -5.70 18.45 -11.04
CA TRP A 194 -5.04 19.44 -10.21
C TRP A 194 -6.01 20.54 -9.74
N ILE A 195 -6.06 20.73 -8.42
CA ILE A 195 -6.89 21.74 -7.78
C ILE A 195 -6.11 23.05 -7.74
N SER A 196 -6.40 23.96 -8.65
CA SER A 196 -5.81 25.30 -8.67
C SER A 196 -6.50 26.23 -7.67
N TYR A 197 -5.78 27.27 -7.25
CA TYR A 197 -6.37 28.31 -6.39
C TYR A 197 -7.59 29.02 -6.98
N GLU A 198 -7.59 29.22 -8.30
CA GLU A 198 -8.70 29.85 -9.00
C GLU A 198 -9.97 29.01 -8.84
N PHE A 199 -9.86 27.69 -8.99
CA PHE A 199 -10.96 26.75 -8.79
C PHE A 199 -11.52 26.80 -7.36
N ILE A 200 -10.66 26.93 -6.35
CA ILE A 200 -11.07 27.10 -4.96
C ILE A 200 -11.84 28.42 -4.80
N GLY A 201 -11.34 29.51 -5.39
CA GLY A 201 -12.02 30.81 -5.39
C GLY A 201 -13.45 30.74 -5.95
N TYR A 202 -13.66 29.97 -7.03
CA TYR A 202 -14.99 29.76 -7.62
C TYR A 202 -15.96 28.97 -6.73
N ILE A 203 -15.47 28.08 -5.85
CA ILE A 203 -16.35 27.31 -4.94
C ILE A 203 -16.84 28.18 -3.77
N TYR A 204 -16.04 29.17 -3.36
CA TYR A 204 -16.34 30.03 -2.21
C TYR A 204 -16.94 31.40 -2.60
N ALA A 205 -17.09 31.68 -3.90
CA ALA A 205 -17.77 32.86 -4.43
C ALA A 205 -19.25 32.59 -4.69
#